data_AF-A0A948RGC9-F1
#
_entry.id   AF-A0A948RGC9-F1
#
_cell.length_a   1.000
_cell.length_b   1.000
_cell.length_c   1.000
_cell.angle_alpha   90.00
_cell.angle_beta   90.00
_cell.angle_gamma   90.00
#
_symmetry.space_group_name_H-M   'P 1'
#
loop_
_entity.id
_entity.type
_entity.pdbx_description
1 polymer ?
#
loop_
_entity_poly.entity_id
_entity_poly.type
_entity_poly.pdbx_seq_one_letter_code
_entity_poly.pdbx_strand_id
1 'polypeptide(L)'
;MTVNLTINGQKIQARAGQTILQAARAAGIHIPVLCEHPALPPDGACRICLVEIEKQRALQPACTFPATEGLIIQTQSPRVVESRKFTLELLISDHP
;
A
#
# COMPACT_ATOMS: atom_id res chain seq x y z
N MET A 1 9.59 10.38 16.31
CA MET A 1 9.90 8.95 16.52
C MET A 1 9.85 8.25 15.17
N THR A 2 10.80 7.38 14.87
CA THR A 2 10.83 6.59 13.62
C THR A 2 10.51 5.14 13.92
N VAL A 3 10.01 4.43 12.90
CA VAL A 3 9.74 2.99 12.93
C VAL A 3 10.48 2.30 11.80
N ASN A 4 10.95 1.08 12.01
CA ASN A 4 11.62 0.25 11.02
C ASN A 4 10.63 -0.75 10.43
N LEU A 5 10.60 -0.84 9.11
CA LEU A 5 9.82 -1.84 8.38
C LEU A 5 10.59 -2.32 7.15
N THR A 6 10.13 -3.41 6.56
CA THR A 6 10.71 -4.01 5.36
C THR A 6 9.67 -4.03 4.25
N ILE A 7 10.01 -3.47 3.09
CA ILE A 7 9.15 -3.51 1.89
C ILE A 7 9.94 -4.17 0.76
N ASN A 8 9.42 -5.26 0.19
CA ASN A 8 10.08 -6.05 -0.87
C ASN A 8 11.52 -6.46 -0.50
N GLY A 9 11.78 -6.81 0.76
CA GLY A 9 13.11 -7.15 1.27
C GLY A 9 14.03 -5.95 1.58
N GLN A 10 13.65 -4.73 1.22
CA GLN A 10 14.38 -3.51 1.55
C GLN A 10 13.97 -2.99 2.94
N LYS A 11 14.94 -2.87 3.85
CA LYS A 11 14.73 -2.23 5.16
C LYS A 11 14.64 -0.71 4.99
N ILE A 12 13.59 -0.12 5.54
CA ILE A 12 13.35 1.33 5.47
C ILE A 12 12.97 1.88 6.86
N GLN A 13 13.19 3.18 7.05
CA GLN A 13 12.74 3.92 8.22
C GLN A 13 11.61 4.86 7.81
N ALA A 14 10.50 4.79 8.54
CA ALA A 14 9.37 5.70 8.39
C ALA A 14 9.22 6.58 9.62
N ARG A 15 8.64 7.77 9.46
CA ARG A 15 8.23 8.59 10.60
C ARG A 15 6.95 8.00 11.20
N ALA A 16 6.87 7.97 12.52
CA ALA A 16 5.65 7.58 13.21
C ALA A 16 4.46 8.43 12.72
N GLY A 17 3.33 7.79 12.46
CA GLY A 17 2.13 8.43 11.91
C GLY A 17 2.05 8.45 10.38
N GLN A 18 3.12 8.07 9.66
CA GLN A 18 3.04 7.85 8.22
C GLN A 18 2.23 6.60 7.89
N THR A 19 1.60 6.60 6.72
CA THR A 19 1.02 5.39 6.12
C THR A 19 2.08 4.59 5.39
N ILE A 20 1.79 3.31 5.09
CA ILE A 20 2.71 2.47 4.29
C ILE A 20 3.01 3.12 2.94
N LEU A 21 2.02 3.74 2.28
CA LEU A 21 2.20 4.41 1.00
C LEU A 21 3.17 5.60 1.11
N GLN A 22 3.04 6.40 2.17
CA GLN A 22 3.94 7.54 2.41
C GLN A 22 5.38 7.09 2.71
N ALA A 23 5.52 6.03 3.53
CA ALA A 23 6.83 5.42 3.82
C ALA A 23 7.49 4.85 2.55
N ALA A 24 6.73 4.11 1.74
CA ALA A 24 7.19 3.56 0.48
C ALA A 24 7.65 4.67 -0.49
N ARG A 25 6.84 5.72 -0.66
CA ARG A 25 7.17 6.86 -1.53
C ARG A 25 8.46 7.56 -1.08
N ALA A 26 8.64 7.78 0.22
CA ALA A 26 9.87 8.37 0.77
C ALA A 26 11.11 7.50 0.55
N ALA A 27 10.93 6.17 0.47
CA ALA A 27 12.00 5.21 0.17
C ALA A 27 12.20 4.94 -1.33
N GLY A 28 11.49 5.64 -2.22
CA GLY A 28 11.58 5.45 -3.67
C GLY A 28 10.85 4.20 -4.18
N ILE A 29 10.01 3.56 -3.37
CA ILE A 29 9.24 2.37 -3.73
C ILE A 29 7.88 2.80 -4.27
N HIS A 30 7.61 2.47 -5.53
CA HIS A 30 6.34 2.80 -6.16
C HIS A 30 5.25 1.80 -5.80
N ILE A 31 4.13 2.31 -5.25
CA ILE A 31 2.88 1.58 -5.06
C ILE A 31 1.82 2.33 -5.86
N PRO A 32 1.11 1.68 -6.80
CA PRO A 32 0.13 2.35 -7.63
C PRO A 32 -1.08 2.78 -6.79
N VAL A 33 -1.67 3.94 -7.14
CA VAL A 33 -2.81 4.51 -6.45
C VAL A 33 -3.60 5.41 -7.40
N LEU A 34 -4.92 5.47 -7.25
CA LEU A 34 -5.80 6.32 -8.06
C LEU A 34 -6.50 7.41 -7.23
N CYS A 35 -6.92 7.09 -6.01
CA CYS A 35 -7.73 7.99 -5.17
C CYS A 35 -6.93 8.74 -4.08
N GLU A 36 -5.59 8.69 -4.09
CA GLU A 36 -4.78 9.42 -3.11
C GLU A 36 -4.41 10.80 -3.64
N HIS A 37 -4.54 11.80 -2.78
CA HIS A 37 -4.17 13.16 -3.09
C HIS A 37 -3.62 13.86 -1.84
N PRO A 38 -2.50 14.60 -1.91
CA PRO A 38 -1.88 15.22 -0.73
C PRO A 38 -2.77 16.22 0.02
N ALA A 39 -3.73 16.84 -0.67
CA ALA A 39 -4.68 17.79 -0.09
C ALA A 39 -5.93 17.13 0.50
N LEU A 40 -6.08 15.81 0.41
CA LEU A 40 -7.25 15.07 0.88
C LEU A 40 -6.86 14.04 1.95
N PRO A 41 -7.74 13.73 2.90
CA PRO A 41 -7.55 12.60 3.80
C PRO A 41 -7.45 11.28 3.02
N PRO A 42 -6.66 10.29 3.49
CA PRO A 42 -6.64 8.97 2.91
C PRO A 42 -8.00 8.27 3.01
N ASP A 43 -8.54 7.84 1.87
CA ASP A 43 -9.89 7.24 1.76
C ASP A 43 -9.85 5.71 1.52
N GLY A 44 -8.94 5.25 0.66
CA GLY A 44 -8.79 3.82 0.37
C GLY A 44 -9.85 3.22 -0.56
N ALA A 45 -10.68 4.06 -1.20
CA ALA A 45 -11.77 3.63 -2.09
C ALA A 45 -11.30 2.85 -3.33
N CYS A 46 -10.23 3.28 -4.01
CA CYS A 46 -9.84 2.66 -5.29
C CYS A 46 -9.26 1.24 -5.19
N ARG A 47 -8.82 0.81 -4.00
CA ARG A 47 -8.18 -0.51 -3.75
C ARG A 47 -6.97 -0.88 -4.64
N ILE A 48 -6.44 0.02 -5.47
CA ILE A 48 -5.24 -0.26 -6.28
C ILE A 48 -3.96 -0.32 -5.43
N CYS A 49 -3.90 0.41 -4.32
CA CYS A 49 -2.74 0.46 -3.42
C CYS A 49 -2.61 -0.75 -2.48
N LEU A 50 -3.33 -1.85 -2.72
CA LEU A 50 -3.26 -3.03 -1.87
C LEU A 50 -1.85 -3.61 -1.81
N VAL A 51 -1.45 -4.03 -0.62
CA VAL A 51 -0.18 -4.70 -0.31
C VAL A 51 -0.43 -5.91 0.58
N GLU A 52 0.47 -6.88 0.52
CA GLU A 52 0.45 -8.03 1.41
C GLU A 52 1.38 -7.78 2.59
N ILE A 53 0.87 -8.00 3.80
CA ILE A 53 1.63 -7.88 5.05
C ILE A 53 1.76 -9.28 5.64
N GLU A 54 2.97 -9.67 6.03
CA GLU A 54 3.18 -10.98 6.67
C GLU A 54 2.28 -11.17 7.89
N LYS A 55 1.82 -12.42 8.09
CA LYS A 55 0.92 -12.83 9.18
C LYS A 55 -0.46 -12.16 9.17
N GLN A 56 -0.82 -11.42 8.11
CA GLN A 56 -2.17 -10.93 7.91
C GLN A 56 -2.89 -11.75 6.83
N ARG A 57 -4.16 -12.07 7.09
CA ARG A 57 -4.99 -12.83 6.15
C ARG A 57 -5.40 -11.98 4.95
N ALA A 58 -5.80 -10.74 5.19
CA ALA A 58 -6.31 -9.83 4.16
C ALA A 58 -5.20 -8.94 3.60
N LEU A 59 -5.34 -8.55 2.32
CA LEU A 59 -4.53 -7.50 1.74
C LEU A 59 -4.93 -6.16 2.35
N GLN A 60 -3.95 -5.32 2.66
CA GLN A 60 -4.18 -4.03 3.29
C GLN A 60 -3.98 -2.88 2.32
N PRO A 61 -4.82 -1.84 2.37
CA PRO A 61 -4.62 -0.63 1.59
C PRO A 61 -3.41 0.15 2.13
N ALA A 62 -2.35 0.28 1.33
CA ALA A 62 -1.15 1.01 1.77
C ALA A 62 -1.44 2.50 2.08
N CYS A 63 -2.44 3.10 1.44
CA CYS A 63 -2.74 4.53 1.62
C CYS A 63 -3.35 4.88 2.97
N THR A 64 -4.05 3.96 3.65
CA THR A 64 -4.68 4.21 4.95
C THR A 64 -4.04 3.41 6.09
N PHE A 65 -3.34 2.31 5.80
CA PHE A 65 -2.72 1.48 6.83
C PHE A 65 -1.47 2.18 7.42
N PRO A 66 -1.36 2.31 8.75
CA PRO A 66 -0.23 2.99 9.39
C PRO A 66 1.06 2.18 9.29
N ALA A 67 2.18 2.85 9.03
CA ALA A 67 3.50 2.26 9.12
C ALA A 67 3.87 2.08 10.60
N THR A 68 3.96 0.82 11.04
CA THR A 68 4.33 0.44 12.42
C THR A 68 5.62 -0.37 12.42
N GLU A 69 6.22 -0.50 13.60
CA GLU A 69 7.47 -1.26 13.78
C GLU A 69 7.31 -2.72 13.35
N GLY A 70 8.32 -3.24 12.64
CA GLY A 70 8.45 -4.66 12.32
C GLY A 70 7.54 -5.15 11.19
N LEU A 71 6.84 -4.27 10.46
CA LEU A 71 6.05 -4.70 9.31
C LEU A 71 6.96 -5.28 8.21
N ILE A 72 6.52 -6.39 7.62
CA ILE A 72 7.15 -7.00 6.45
C ILE A 72 6.11 -7.03 5.34
N ILE A 73 6.37 -6.29 4.27
CA ILE A 73 5.39 -5.96 3.22
C ILE A 73 5.89 -6.45 1.86
N GLN A 74 5.00 -7.06 1.09
CA GLN A 74 5.21 -7.41 -0.31
C GLN A 74 4.23 -6.61 -1.18
N THR A 75 4.76 -5.87 -2.16
CA THR A 75 3.95 -4.97 -3.02
C THR A 75 3.59 -5.58 -4.38
N GLN A 76 4.17 -6.74 -4.69
CA GLN A 76 4.04 -7.44 -5.97
C GLN A 76 3.91 -8.97 -5.79
N SER A 77 3.44 -9.44 -4.63
CA SER A 77 3.15 -10.86 -4.46
C SER A 77 2.05 -11.33 -5.43
N PRO A 78 1.95 -12.63 -5.73
CA PRO A 78 0.92 -13.14 -6.64
C PRO A 78 -0.50 -12.69 -6.25
N ARG A 79 -0.81 -12.69 -4.94
CA ARG A 79 -2.11 -12.25 -4.40
C ARG A 79 -2.36 -10.76 -4.63
N VAL A 80 -1.34 -9.92 -4.47
CA VAL A 80 -1.46 -8.47 -4.72
C VAL A 80 -1.69 -8.19 -6.20
N VAL A 81 -0.94 -8.86 -7.08
CA VAL A 81 -1.06 -8.69 -8.53
C VAL A 81 -2.44 -9.13 -9.02
N GLU A 82 -2.92 -10.30 -8.58
CA GLU A 82 -4.25 -10.81 -8.91
C GLU A 82 -5.36 -9.86 -8.41
N SER A 83 -5.28 -9.42 -7.16
CA SER A 83 -6.26 -8.49 -6.60
C SER A 83 -6.31 -7.15 -7.34
N ARG A 84 -5.16 -6.62 -7.78
CA ARG A 84 -5.10 -5.38 -8.57
C ARG A 84 -5.71 -5.55 -9.95
N LYS A 85 -5.45 -6.69 -10.64
CA LYS A 85 -6.08 -6.99 -11.93
C LYS A 85 -7.60 -7.05 -11.79
N PHE A 86 -8.10 -7.81 -10.82
CA PHE A 86 -9.53 -7.90 -10.56
C PHE A 86 -10.15 -6.54 -10.21
N THR A 87 -9.46 -5.73 -9.40
CA THR A 87 -9.92 -4.36 -9.08
C THR A 87 -9.99 -3.50 -10.33
N LEU A 88 -8.98 -3.56 -11.21
CA LEU A 88 -8.99 -2.82 -12.47
C LEU A 88 -10.11 -3.30 -13.38
N GLU A 89 -10.34 -4.61 -13.52
CA GLU A 89 -11.45 -5.19 -14.28
C GLU A 89 -12.80 -4.66 -13.81
N LEU A 90 -13.02 -4.57 -12.50
CA LEU A 90 -14.24 -3.99 -11.92
C LEU A 90 -14.33 -2.48 -12.16
N LEU A 91 -13.23 -1.74 -12.04
CA LEU A 91 -13.24 -0.29 -12.25
C LEU A 91 -13.57 0.07 -13.71
N ILE A 92 -13.17 -0.77 -14.67
CA ILE A 92 -13.42 -0.54 -16.09
C ILE A 92 -14.68 -1.24 -16.61
N SER A 93 -15.35 -2.09 -15.82
CA SER A 93 -16.51 -2.86 -16.30
C SER A 93 -17.66 -1.95 -16.75
N ASP A 94 -17.81 -0.80 -16.10
CA ASP A 94 -18.82 0.22 -16.39
C ASP A 94 -18.23 1.54 -16.88
N HIS A 95 -16.93 1.58 -17.23
CA HIS A 95 -16.28 2.76 -17.78
C HIS A 95 -16.48 2.80 -19.31
N PRO A 96 -17.02 3.89 -19.89
CA PRO A 96 -17.31 3.99 -21.32
C PRO A 96 -16.06 4.01 -22.21
#